data_AF-A0A6N4WVC4-F1
#
_entry.id   AF-A0A6N4WVC4-F1
#
_cell.length_a   1.000
_cell.length_b   1.000
_cell.length_c   1.000
_cell.angle_alpha   90.00
_cell.angle_beta   90.00
_cell.angle_gamma   90.00
#
_symmetry.space_group_name_H-M   'P 1'
#
loop_
_entity.id
_entity.type
_entity.pdbx_description
1 polymer ?
#
loop_
_entity_poly.entity_id
_entity_poly.type
_entity_poly.pdbx_seq_one_letter_code
_entity_poly.pdbx_strand_id
1 'polypeptide(L)'
;MKKLWIIPITLIALAMLMLMLIVDIAAVKETTPSSTEPANADAPQQSHIDSSSTAAPTKPDPRLTRLPDGHVHYKPALATSRAITADTPPHEALIHIEQLLTHYRFAYKENPVGVENFEITEQLLGKNPKKIIFIAPDSPALRGNELIDQWGTPYFFHALSGQEMDIRSAGPDHELWTADDVFLKQVEPSVP
;
A
#
# COMPACT_ATOMS: atom_id res chain seq x y z
N MET A 1 -37.75 45.60 19.26
CA MET A 1 -37.12 44.71 20.25
C MET A 1 -37.73 43.31 20.16
N LYS A 2 -37.30 42.47 19.21
CA LYS A 2 -37.74 41.05 19.06
C LYS A 2 -36.71 40.24 18.26
N LYS A 3 -35.44 40.16 18.70
CA LYS A 3 -34.42 39.32 18.04
C LYS A 3 -33.42 38.68 19.02
N LEU A 4 -33.78 38.52 20.31
CA LEU A 4 -32.88 37.94 21.32
C LEU A 4 -33.24 36.50 21.72
N TRP A 5 -34.37 35.95 21.25
CA TRP A 5 -34.78 34.56 21.56
C TRP A 5 -34.45 33.54 20.45
N ILE A 6 -33.89 33.99 19.32
CA ILE A 6 -33.57 33.10 18.19
C ILE A 6 -32.29 32.31 18.43
N ILE A 7 -31.34 32.88 19.19
CA ILE A 7 -30.01 32.30 19.45
C ILE A 7 -30.07 30.95 20.20
N PRO A 8 -30.88 30.74 21.26
CA PRO A 8 -30.95 29.43 21.91
C PRO A 8 -31.64 28.38 21.03
N ILE A 9 -32.61 28.78 20.19
CA ILE A 9 -33.35 27.86 19.32
C ILE A 9 -32.42 27.30 18.21
N THR A 10 -31.55 28.14 17.64
CA THR A 10 -30.59 27.69 16.63
C THR A 10 -29.53 26.73 17.18
N LEU A 11 -29.08 26.92 18.43
CA LEU A 11 -28.12 26.01 19.07
C LEU A 11 -28.74 24.63 19.37
N ILE A 12 -30.00 24.60 19.81
CA ILE A 12 -30.72 23.34 20.06
C ILE A 12 -30.94 22.59 18.74
N ALA A 13 -31.31 23.27 17.66
CA ALA A 13 -31.49 22.65 16.35
C ALA A 13 -30.19 22.05 15.80
N LEU A 14 -29.06 22.75 15.98
CA LEU A 14 -27.76 22.27 15.53
C LEU A 14 -27.27 21.07 16.37
N ALA A 15 -27.52 21.07 17.68
CA ALA A 15 -27.24 19.93 18.55
C ALA A 15 -28.10 18.70 18.19
N MET A 16 -29.38 18.88 17.86
CA MET A 16 -30.25 17.78 17.42
C MET A 16 -29.84 17.23 16.04
N LEU A 17 -29.41 18.09 15.10
CA LEU A 17 -28.88 17.64 13.82
C LEU A 17 -27.59 16.83 13.99
N MET A 18 -26.69 17.28 14.87
CA MET A 18 -25.44 16.57 15.18
C MET A 18 -25.72 15.23 15.88
N LEU A 19 -26.73 15.17 16.76
CA LEU A 19 -27.18 13.93 17.39
C LEU A 19 -27.80 12.95 16.38
N MET A 20 -28.62 13.41 15.42
CA MET A 20 -29.16 12.54 14.36
C MET A 20 -28.05 11.97 13.47
N LEU A 21 -27.05 12.76 13.10
CA LEU A 21 -25.91 12.29 12.30
C LEU A 21 -25.07 11.23 13.02
N ILE A 22 -24.98 11.28 14.35
CA ILE A 22 -24.27 10.26 15.14
C ILE A 22 -25.06 8.93 15.23
N VAL A 23 -26.39 8.99 15.31
CA VAL A 23 -27.24 7.79 15.42
C VAL A 23 -27.27 6.98 14.12
N ASP A 24 -27.22 7.62 12.95
CA ASP A 24 -27.19 6.93 11.65
C ASP A 24 -25.88 6.15 11.41
N ILE A 25 -24.76 6.58 12.01
CA ILE A 25 -23.47 5.86 11.93
C ILE A 25 -23.44 4.64 12.87
N ALA A 26 -24.23 4.65 13.96
CA ALA A 26 -24.29 3.57 14.93
C ALA A 26 -25.29 2.44 14.56
N ALA A 27 -26.10 2.61 13.51
CA ALA A 27 -27.15 1.66 13.11
C ALA A 27 -26.70 0.57 12.12
N VAL A 28 -25.43 0.55 11.69
CA VAL A 28 -24.88 -0.55 10.87
C VAL A 28 -23.91 -1.38 11.71
N LYS A 29 -24.47 -2.10 12.68
CA LYS A 29 -23.87 -3.30 13.27
C LYS A 29 -24.99 -4.17 13.79
N GLU A 30 -25.29 -5.23 13.03
CA GLU A 30 -25.46 -6.61 13.50
C GLU A 30 -26.47 -7.39 12.64
N THR A 31 -25.95 -8.33 11.85
CA THR A 31 -26.67 -9.54 11.45
C THR A 31 -25.72 -10.74 11.57
N THR A 32 -25.55 -11.19 12.81
CA THR A 32 -25.07 -12.54 13.15
C THR A 32 -26.31 -13.44 13.26
N PRO A 33 -26.46 -14.51 12.46
CA PRO A 33 -27.46 -15.53 12.76
C PRO A 33 -26.94 -16.47 13.85
N SER A 34 -27.75 -16.56 14.90
CA SER A 34 -27.62 -17.46 16.04
C SER A 34 -27.84 -18.92 15.62
N SER A 35 -27.02 -19.83 16.14
CA SER A 35 -27.39 -21.24 16.30
C SER A 35 -26.75 -21.76 17.59
N THR A 36 -27.59 -22.00 18.60
CA THR A 36 -27.22 -22.63 19.86
C THR A 36 -28.13 -23.83 20.08
N GLU A 37 -27.57 -25.03 20.23
CA GLU A 37 -28.13 -26.06 21.10
C GLU A 37 -26.98 -26.87 21.75
N PRO A 38 -27.09 -27.31 23.02
CA PRO A 38 -25.94 -27.69 23.84
C PRO A 38 -25.81 -29.21 24.08
N ALA A 39 -24.68 -29.56 24.71
CA ALA A 39 -24.52 -30.55 25.79
C ALA A 39 -23.59 -31.75 25.53
N ASN A 40 -22.47 -31.68 26.27
CA ASN A 40 -21.92 -32.69 27.18
C ASN A 40 -20.81 -33.66 26.72
N ALA A 41 -19.69 -33.53 27.45
CA ALA A 41 -18.71 -34.50 27.94
C ALA A 41 -18.44 -35.78 27.14
N ASP A 42 -17.20 -35.95 26.65
CA ASP A 42 -16.21 -36.85 27.29
C ASP A 42 -14.81 -36.61 26.69
N ALA A 43 -13.75 -36.74 27.50
CA ALA A 43 -12.34 -36.73 27.05
C ALA A 43 -11.88 -38.18 26.77
N PRO A 44 -10.86 -38.47 25.93
CA PRO A 44 -9.46 -38.21 26.33
C PRO A 44 -8.45 -37.88 25.20
N GLN A 45 -7.54 -36.97 25.55
CA GLN A 45 -6.10 -36.90 25.25
C GLN A 45 -5.45 -37.80 24.19
N GLN A 46 -4.97 -37.19 23.10
CA GLN A 46 -3.80 -37.54 22.26
C GLN A 46 -3.67 -36.42 21.21
N SER A 47 -2.53 -35.89 20.79
CA SER A 47 -1.11 -36.07 21.04
C SER A 47 -0.44 -35.02 20.13
N HIS A 48 0.63 -34.40 20.60
CA HIS A 48 1.64 -33.64 19.85
C HIS A 48 1.53 -33.66 18.32
N ILE A 49 1.37 -32.49 17.70
CA ILE A 49 1.96 -32.22 16.39
C ILE A 49 2.74 -30.90 16.51
N ASP A 50 3.97 -31.02 17.01
CA ASP A 50 5.03 -30.11 16.61
C ASP A 50 5.10 -30.15 15.08
N SER A 51 4.55 -29.13 14.43
CA SER A 51 4.78 -28.89 13.01
C SER A 51 6.17 -28.31 12.80
N SER A 52 7.19 -29.05 13.21
CA SER A 52 8.54 -28.89 12.68
C SER A 52 8.56 -29.50 11.29
N SER A 53 7.94 -28.79 10.33
CA SER A 53 8.09 -29.07 8.91
C SER A 53 9.55 -28.84 8.56
N THR A 54 10.35 -29.90 8.65
CA THR A 54 11.72 -29.93 8.18
C THR A 54 11.65 -30.00 6.65
N ALA A 55 11.40 -28.85 6.03
CA ALA A 55 11.53 -28.70 4.60
C ALA A 55 12.98 -29.04 4.22
N ALA A 56 13.14 -29.97 3.28
CA ALA A 56 14.42 -30.32 2.68
C ALA A 56 15.18 -29.04 2.24
N PRO A 57 16.52 -29.01 2.27
CA PRO A 57 17.29 -27.85 1.85
C PRO A 57 17.03 -27.61 0.35
N THR A 58 16.10 -26.70 0.07
CA THR A 58 15.90 -26.17 -1.27
C THR A 58 17.18 -25.44 -1.65
N LYS A 59 17.75 -25.81 -2.80
CA LYS A 59 18.91 -25.10 -3.37
C LYS A 59 18.65 -23.58 -3.28
N PRO A 60 19.56 -22.80 -2.68
CA PRO A 60 19.35 -21.36 -2.55
C PRO A 60 19.08 -20.72 -3.91
N ASP A 61 17.99 -19.94 -4.03
CA ASP A 61 17.72 -19.16 -5.24
C ASP A 61 18.83 -18.11 -5.41
N PRO A 62 19.61 -18.13 -6.49
CA PRO A 62 20.74 -17.23 -6.69
C PRO A 62 20.33 -15.74 -6.76
N ARG A 63 19.05 -15.45 -7.01
CA ARG A 63 18.50 -14.09 -7.06
C ARG A 63 18.24 -13.49 -5.67
N LEU A 64 18.25 -14.33 -4.63
CA LEU A 64 17.95 -13.92 -3.26
C LEU A 64 19.21 -13.92 -2.41
N THR A 65 19.41 -12.87 -1.61
CA THR A 65 20.39 -12.86 -0.52
C THR A 65 19.64 -12.59 0.78
N ARG A 66 19.69 -13.53 1.73
CA ARG A 66 19.13 -13.35 3.07
C ARG A 66 20.14 -12.64 3.95
N LEU A 67 19.69 -11.59 4.64
CA LEU A 67 20.50 -10.80 5.57
C LEU A 67 20.35 -11.31 7.01
N PRO A 68 21.31 -11.02 7.90
CA PRO A 68 21.27 -11.45 9.30
C PRO A 68 20.07 -10.91 10.10
N ASP A 69 19.52 -9.75 9.70
CA ASP A 69 18.36 -9.10 10.33
C ASP A 69 17.01 -9.69 9.86
N GLY A 70 17.06 -10.70 8.99
CA GLY A 70 15.89 -11.38 8.42
C GLY A 70 15.33 -10.73 7.16
N HIS A 71 15.88 -9.61 6.67
CA HIS A 71 15.52 -9.08 5.36
C HIS A 71 16.07 -9.93 4.23
N VAL A 72 15.45 -9.80 3.05
CA VAL A 72 15.85 -10.50 1.84
C VAL A 72 16.07 -9.50 0.71
N HIS A 73 17.30 -9.45 0.20
CA HIS A 73 17.60 -8.73 -1.03
C HIS A 73 17.13 -9.54 -2.24
N TYR A 74 16.24 -8.95 -3.04
CA TYR A 74 15.88 -9.48 -4.35
C TYR A 74 16.69 -8.77 -5.43
N LYS A 75 17.78 -9.41 -5.88
CA LYS A 75 18.81 -8.79 -6.74
C LYS A 75 18.25 -8.13 -8.01
N PRO A 76 17.29 -8.72 -8.76
CA PRO A 76 16.69 -8.07 -9.91
C PRO A 76 16.03 -6.72 -9.57
N ALA A 77 15.23 -6.65 -8.50
CA ALA A 77 14.60 -5.39 -8.10
C ALA A 77 15.61 -4.36 -7.59
N LEU A 78 16.67 -4.80 -6.89
CA LEU A 78 17.75 -3.90 -6.50
C LEU A 78 18.53 -3.34 -7.70
N ALA A 79 18.65 -4.10 -8.79
CA ALA A 79 19.23 -3.59 -10.02
C ALA A 79 18.30 -2.56 -10.70
N THR A 80 17.00 -2.86 -10.79
CA THR A 80 15.98 -1.95 -11.33
C THR A 80 15.92 -0.63 -10.55
N SER A 81 15.88 -0.68 -9.22
CA SER A 81 15.81 0.53 -8.40
C SER A 81 17.05 1.42 -8.51
N ARG A 82 18.24 0.83 -8.74
CA ARG A 82 19.48 1.59 -8.97
C ARG A 82 19.56 2.24 -10.34
N ALA A 83 18.72 1.84 -11.29
CA ALA A 83 18.61 2.50 -12.59
C ALA A 83 17.77 3.81 -12.51
N ILE A 84 17.08 4.04 -11.38
CA ILE A 84 16.33 5.26 -11.13
C ILE A 84 17.26 6.27 -10.46
N THR A 85 17.64 7.30 -11.20
CA THR A 85 18.57 8.34 -10.77
C THR A 85 18.03 9.71 -11.20
N ALA A 86 18.67 10.79 -10.74
CA ALA A 86 18.30 12.16 -11.16
C ALA A 86 18.49 12.43 -12.66
N ASP A 87 19.33 11.63 -13.33
CA ASP A 87 19.58 11.76 -14.78
C ASP A 87 18.71 10.81 -15.63
N THR A 88 17.93 9.93 -14.99
CA THR A 88 17.07 8.96 -15.69
C THR A 88 15.87 9.69 -16.29
N PRO A 89 15.62 9.59 -17.61
CA PRO A 89 14.49 10.26 -18.24
C PRO A 89 13.16 9.94 -17.52
N PRO A 90 12.26 10.91 -17.31
CA PRO A 90 11.07 10.74 -16.47
C PRO A 90 10.19 9.54 -16.85
N HIS A 91 9.96 9.32 -18.15
CA HIS A 91 9.21 8.16 -18.63
C HIS A 91 9.93 6.84 -18.39
N GLU A 92 11.26 6.80 -18.49
CA GLU A 92 12.06 5.60 -18.22
C GLU A 92 12.08 5.28 -16.72
N ALA A 93 12.17 6.31 -15.87
CA ALA A 93 12.02 6.15 -14.42
C ALA A 93 10.66 5.51 -14.07
N LEU A 94 9.56 5.98 -14.66
CA LEU A 94 8.23 5.38 -14.46
C LEU A 94 8.16 3.91 -14.91
N ILE A 95 8.82 3.54 -16.02
CA ILE A 95 8.92 2.15 -16.47
C ILE A 95 9.65 1.30 -15.41
N HIS A 96 10.74 1.79 -14.85
CA HIS A 96 11.46 1.09 -13.78
C HIS A 96 10.62 0.96 -12.51
N ILE A 97 9.84 1.98 -12.15
CA ILE A 97 8.92 1.89 -11.00
C ILE A 97 7.85 0.84 -11.25
N GLU A 98 7.26 0.80 -12.45
CA GLU A 98 6.28 -0.23 -12.82
C GLU A 98 6.90 -1.65 -12.83
N GLN A 99 8.18 -1.77 -13.20
CA GLN A 99 8.94 -3.02 -13.07
C GLN A 99 9.14 -3.42 -11.59
N LEU A 100 9.40 -2.45 -10.69
CA LEU A 100 9.47 -2.71 -9.24
C LEU A 100 8.12 -3.20 -8.70
N LEU A 101 7.01 -2.58 -9.12
CA LEU A 101 5.67 -3.04 -8.75
C LEU A 101 5.38 -4.43 -9.32
N THR A 102 5.85 -4.74 -10.54
CA THR A 102 5.77 -6.10 -11.10
C THR A 102 6.54 -7.11 -10.25
N HIS A 103 7.72 -6.76 -9.75
CA HIS A 103 8.47 -7.61 -8.83
C HIS A 103 7.73 -7.83 -7.50
N TYR A 104 7.10 -6.78 -6.97
CA TYR A 104 6.26 -6.88 -5.78
C TYR A 104 5.06 -7.81 -6.03
N ARG A 105 4.30 -7.60 -7.11
CA ARG A 105 3.19 -8.45 -7.53
C ARG A 105 3.60 -9.90 -7.78
N PHE A 106 4.81 -10.15 -8.28
CA PHE A 106 5.31 -11.52 -8.41
C PHE A 106 5.35 -12.23 -7.04
N ALA A 107 5.80 -11.54 -6.00
CA ALA A 107 5.90 -12.05 -4.64
C ALA A 107 4.56 -12.09 -3.89
N TYR A 108 3.69 -11.09 -4.09
CA TYR A 108 2.48 -10.87 -3.27
C TYR A 108 1.16 -11.12 -3.99
N LYS A 109 1.18 -11.21 -5.32
CA LYS A 109 -0.01 -11.33 -6.17
C LYS A 109 -0.93 -10.11 -6.09
N GLU A 110 -0.43 -8.98 -5.62
CA GLU A 110 -1.12 -7.69 -5.54
C GLU A 110 -0.10 -6.54 -5.45
N ASN A 111 -0.56 -5.31 -5.69
CA ASN A 111 0.20 -4.09 -5.50
C ASN A 111 0.42 -3.81 -4.00
N PRO A 112 1.50 -3.08 -3.65
CA PRO A 112 1.58 -2.47 -2.32
C PRO A 112 0.42 -1.47 -2.16
N VAL A 113 -0.16 -1.42 -0.95
CA VAL A 113 -1.29 -0.55 -0.62
C VAL A 113 -0.96 0.31 0.60
N GLY A 114 -1.38 1.56 0.60
CA GLY A 114 -1.15 2.48 1.72
C GLY A 114 -2.19 3.60 1.70
N VAL A 115 -2.39 4.25 2.85
CA VAL A 115 -3.21 5.47 2.92
C VAL A 115 -2.42 6.64 2.32
N GLU A 116 -1.12 6.67 2.58
CA GLU A 116 -0.19 7.71 2.13
C GLU A 116 0.89 7.12 1.19
N ASN A 117 1.44 7.94 0.28
CA ASN A 117 2.43 7.49 -0.72
C ASN A 117 3.69 6.87 -0.09
N PHE A 118 4.13 7.37 1.07
CA PHE A 118 5.32 6.85 1.72
C PHE A 118 5.12 5.40 2.22
N GLU A 119 3.90 4.98 2.58
CA GLU A 119 3.62 3.62 3.05
C GLU A 119 3.81 2.58 1.93
N ILE A 120 3.51 2.96 0.68
CA ILE A 120 3.78 2.15 -0.51
C ILE A 120 5.29 1.96 -0.67
N THR A 121 6.06 3.04 -0.54
CA THR A 121 7.52 3.00 -0.64
C THR A 121 8.14 2.21 0.51
N GLU A 122 7.63 2.33 1.73
CA GLU A 122 8.08 1.55 2.89
C GLU A 122 7.90 0.04 2.69
N GLN A 123 6.80 -0.38 2.07
CA GLN A 123 6.63 -1.77 1.66
C GLN A 123 7.69 -2.20 0.65
N LEU A 124 8.05 -1.37 -0.33
CA LEU A 124 9.13 -1.67 -1.26
C LEU A 124 10.51 -1.69 -0.58
N LEU A 125 10.68 -0.98 0.55
CA LEU A 125 11.89 -0.95 1.38
C LEU A 125 11.99 -2.12 2.37
N GLY A 126 11.01 -3.04 2.40
CA GLY A 126 11.06 -4.22 3.26
C GLY A 126 10.08 -4.22 4.43
N LYS A 127 9.27 -3.16 4.62
CA LYS A 127 8.13 -3.18 5.55
C LYS A 127 6.94 -3.95 4.96
N ASN A 128 7.21 -5.17 4.52
CA ASN A 128 6.25 -6.11 3.96
C ASN A 128 6.37 -7.46 4.71
N PRO A 129 5.32 -8.31 4.68
CA PRO A 129 5.30 -9.54 5.48
C PRO A 129 6.47 -10.51 5.24
N LYS A 130 7.06 -10.52 4.04
CA LYS A 130 8.20 -11.38 3.68
C LYS A 130 9.56 -10.70 3.86
N LYS A 131 9.60 -9.45 4.34
CA LYS A 131 10.81 -8.63 4.53
C LYS A 131 11.69 -8.53 3.29
N ILE A 132 11.10 -8.53 2.09
CA ILE A 132 11.83 -8.44 0.83
C ILE A 132 12.13 -6.97 0.53
N ILE A 133 13.39 -6.64 0.30
CA ILE A 133 13.81 -5.30 -0.11
C ILE A 133 13.82 -5.26 -1.65
N PHE A 134 12.93 -4.45 -2.21
CA PHE A 134 12.79 -4.23 -3.66
C PHE A 134 13.54 -2.98 -4.12
N ILE A 135 13.55 -1.93 -3.28
CA ILE A 135 14.32 -0.71 -3.54
C ILE A 135 15.57 -0.72 -2.66
N ALA A 136 16.74 -0.46 -3.27
CA ALA A 136 17.97 -0.31 -2.51
C ALA A 136 17.86 0.90 -1.55
N PRO A 137 18.09 0.75 -0.22
CA PRO A 137 17.94 1.86 0.73
C PRO A 137 18.89 3.03 0.50
N ASP A 138 19.96 2.80 -0.27
CA ASP A 138 20.94 3.80 -0.72
C ASP A 138 20.61 4.39 -2.10
N SER A 139 19.39 4.13 -2.63
CA SER A 139 18.98 4.66 -3.93
C SER A 139 18.93 6.20 -3.92
N PRO A 140 19.47 6.87 -4.95
CA PRO A 140 19.38 8.32 -5.08
C PRO A 140 17.95 8.82 -5.31
N ALA A 141 17.04 7.93 -5.73
CA ALA A 141 15.62 8.23 -5.92
C ALA A 141 14.82 8.21 -4.60
N LEU A 142 15.48 8.14 -3.44
CA LEU A 142 14.82 8.18 -2.13
C LEU A 142 15.11 9.49 -1.40
N ARG A 143 14.05 10.06 -0.80
CA ARG A 143 14.15 11.07 0.26
C ARG A 143 13.50 10.52 1.52
N GLY A 144 14.31 9.99 2.42
CA GLY A 144 13.79 9.27 3.58
C GLY A 144 13.08 7.99 3.13
N ASN A 145 11.77 7.93 3.33
CA ASN A 145 10.90 6.82 2.93
C ASN A 145 9.99 7.17 1.74
N GLU A 146 10.23 8.29 1.05
CA GLU A 146 9.51 8.67 -0.17
C GLU A 146 10.35 8.35 -1.40
N LEU A 147 9.71 7.78 -2.43
CA LEU A 147 10.30 7.71 -3.76
C LEU A 147 10.05 9.03 -4.48
N ILE A 148 11.12 9.72 -4.87
CA ILE A 148 11.08 11.04 -5.51
C ILE A 148 11.41 10.95 -6.99
N ASP A 149 10.81 11.81 -7.78
CA ASP A 149 11.19 12.03 -9.18
C ASP A 149 12.52 12.80 -9.29
N GLN A 150 12.98 13.00 -10.52
CA GLN A 150 14.25 13.67 -10.79
C GLN A 150 14.29 15.15 -10.37
N TRP A 151 13.13 15.77 -10.11
CA TRP A 151 13.02 17.13 -9.59
C TRP A 151 12.89 17.17 -8.06
N GLY A 152 12.78 16.01 -7.41
CA GLY A 152 12.73 15.88 -5.96
C GLY A 152 11.31 15.92 -5.38
N THR A 153 10.29 15.80 -6.22
CA THR A 153 8.89 15.69 -5.79
C THR A 153 8.53 14.21 -5.61
N PRO A 154 7.88 13.81 -4.51
CA PRO A 154 7.42 12.44 -4.34
C PRO A 154 6.49 12.02 -5.49
N TYR A 155 6.68 10.81 -6.00
CA TYR A 155 5.71 10.24 -6.93
C TYR A 155 4.34 10.11 -6.26
N PHE A 156 3.29 10.37 -7.03
CA PHE A 156 1.93 10.07 -6.65
C PHE A 156 1.57 8.65 -7.09
N PHE A 157 1.03 7.87 -6.15
CA PHE A 157 0.58 6.49 -6.39
C PHE A 157 -0.93 6.42 -6.19
N HIS A 158 -1.65 5.90 -7.17
CA HIS A 158 -3.08 5.66 -7.06
C HIS A 158 -3.43 4.24 -7.48
N ALA A 159 -3.78 3.40 -6.51
CA ALA A 159 -4.19 2.03 -6.78
C ALA A 159 -5.58 2.03 -7.44
N LEU A 160 -5.61 1.68 -8.73
CA LEU A 160 -6.85 1.48 -9.48
C LEU A 160 -7.48 0.12 -9.17
N SER A 161 -6.62 -0.88 -8.95
CA SER A 161 -7.02 -2.22 -8.52
C SER A 161 -5.88 -2.91 -7.77
N GLY A 162 -6.12 -4.14 -7.31
CA GLY A 162 -5.07 -4.97 -6.72
C GLY A 162 -3.89 -5.26 -7.67
N GLN A 163 -4.04 -5.10 -8.99
CA GLN A 163 -2.95 -5.31 -9.96
C GLN A 163 -2.49 -4.04 -10.67
N GLU A 164 -3.27 -2.97 -10.59
CA GLU A 164 -3.09 -1.77 -11.40
C GLU A 164 -2.86 -0.55 -10.52
N MET A 165 -1.80 0.18 -10.85
CA MET A 165 -1.36 1.39 -10.14
C MET A 165 -1.16 2.48 -11.18
N ASP A 166 -1.83 3.62 -11.00
CA ASP A 166 -1.42 4.84 -11.70
C ASP A 166 -0.27 5.49 -10.94
N ILE A 167 0.72 5.96 -11.69
CA ILE A 167 1.97 6.52 -11.16
C ILE A 167 2.25 7.81 -11.90
N ARG A 168 2.43 8.89 -11.14
CA ARG A 168 2.58 10.24 -11.67
C ARG A 168 3.74 10.96 -11.00
N SER A 169 4.62 11.55 -11.81
CA SER A 169 5.56 12.58 -11.39
C SER A 169 4.92 13.95 -11.61
N ALA A 170 5.17 14.87 -10.67
CA ALA A 170 4.69 16.25 -10.74
C ALA A 170 5.45 17.11 -11.77
N GLY A 171 6.52 16.57 -12.36
CA GLY A 171 7.29 17.32 -13.34
C GLY A 171 8.13 18.47 -12.75
N PRO A 172 8.77 19.26 -13.63
CA PRO A 172 9.57 20.43 -13.30
C PRO A 172 8.90 21.53 -12.48
N ASP A 173 7.57 21.66 -12.53
CA ASP A 173 6.84 22.69 -11.76
C ASP A 173 6.53 22.27 -10.30
N HIS A 174 6.76 20.99 -9.98
CA HIS A 174 6.53 20.38 -8.66
C HIS A 174 5.06 20.38 -8.21
N GLU A 175 4.12 20.67 -9.11
CA GLU A 175 2.70 20.69 -8.83
C GLU A 175 2.01 19.55 -9.59
N LEU A 176 1.36 18.66 -8.85
CA LEU A 176 0.56 17.60 -9.48
C LEU A 176 -0.66 18.19 -10.18
N TRP A 177 -1.19 17.45 -11.16
CA TRP A 177 -2.38 17.78 -11.95
C TRP A 177 -2.20 18.99 -12.88
N THR A 178 -0.97 19.24 -13.32
CA THR A 178 -0.66 20.24 -14.34
C THR A 178 -0.41 19.58 -15.70
N ALA A 179 -0.08 20.39 -16.71
CA ALA A 179 0.24 19.90 -18.05
C ALA A 179 1.65 19.28 -18.14
N ASP A 180 2.48 19.48 -17.12
CA ASP A 180 3.89 19.06 -17.07
C ASP A 180 4.07 17.70 -16.37
N ASP A 181 3.00 17.20 -15.74
CA ASP A 181 2.96 15.87 -15.14
C ASP A 181 3.41 14.79 -16.12
N VAL A 182 4.26 13.89 -15.63
CA VAL A 182 4.68 12.70 -16.38
C VAL A 182 4.03 11.46 -15.79
N PHE A 183 3.36 10.68 -16.64
CA PHE A 183 2.73 9.42 -16.27
C PHE A 183 2.77 8.44 -17.44
N LEU A 184 2.62 7.14 -17.16
CA LEU A 184 2.49 6.13 -18.20
C LEU A 184 1.07 6.18 -18.75
N LYS A 185 0.93 6.43 -20.05
CA LYS A 185 -0.38 6.42 -20.70
C LYS A 185 -0.94 5.00 -20.65
N GLN A 186 -2.08 4.81 -19.99
CA GLN A 186 -2.74 3.51 -19.97
C GLN A 186 -3.07 3.12 -21.42
N VAL A 187 -2.67 1.91 -21.82
CA VAL A 187 -3.11 1.35 -23.10
C VAL A 187 -4.56 0.97 -22.91
N GLU A 188 -5.48 1.86 -23.31
CA GLU A 188 -6.90 1.55 -23.44
C GLU A 188 -7.01 0.22 -24.21
N PRO A 189 -7.71 -0.80 -23.68
CA PRO A 189 -7.91 -2.03 -24.43
C PRO A 189 -8.63 -1.65 -25.72
N SER A 190 -7.97 -1.89 -26.86
CA SER A 190 -8.58 -1.71 -28.16
C SER A 190 -9.85 -2.55 -28.19
N VAL A 191 -11.01 -1.89 -28.17
CA VAL A 191 -12.30 -2.55 -28.32
C VAL A 191 -12.29 -3.22 -29.71
N PRO A 192 -12.39 -4.56 -29.79
CA PRO A 192 -12.40 -5.28 -31.06
C PRO A 192 -13.68 -5.01 -31.88
#